data_AF-A0A2D7SNL4-F1
#
_entry.id   AF-A0A2D7SNL4-F1
#
_cell.length_a   1.000
_cell.length_b   1.000
_cell.length_c   1.000
_cell.angle_alpha   90.00
_cell.angle_beta   90.00
_cell.angle_gamma   90.00
#
_symmetry.space_group_name_H-M   'P 1'
#
loop_
_entity.id
_entity.type
_entity.pdbx_description
1 polymer ?
#
loop_
_entity_poly.entity_id
_entity_poly.type
_entity_poly.pdbx_seq_one_letter_code
_entity_poly.pdbx_strand_id
1 'polypeptide(L)'
;MQSTLFIFTGLPGTGKTTYAKTLAVDTHAKLFSLDSEMHKRYGDDDHVDLEIREQATKDELLPEIQSLLSAGTSVILDYGFYKQKEREKYKQIAEHIGVPSRIMYFAAPYETLLERIGKRNEEEDNIHHIDKEILDILIERYEIPESESVEIIET
;
A
#
# COMPACT_ATOMS: atom_id res chain seq x y z
N MET A 1 10.90 -15.56 16.47
CA MET A 1 10.96 -15.19 15.03
C MET A 1 11.16 -13.69 14.96
N GLN A 2 11.99 -13.21 14.03
CA GLN A 2 12.17 -11.78 13.81
C GLN A 2 10.99 -11.25 12.97
N SER A 3 10.39 -10.13 13.37
CA SER A 3 9.34 -9.46 12.58
C SER A 3 9.87 -8.98 11.24
N THR A 4 8.99 -8.80 10.25
CA THR A 4 9.32 -8.23 8.94
C THR A 4 8.38 -7.08 8.61
N LEU A 5 8.90 -6.02 8.00
CA LEU A 5 8.09 -4.98 7.38
C LEU A 5 7.89 -5.27 5.89
N PHE A 6 6.66 -5.53 5.48
CA PHE A 6 6.29 -5.68 4.07
C PHE A 6 5.77 -4.34 3.52
N ILE A 7 6.39 -3.85 2.47
CA ILE A 7 6.12 -2.55 1.83
C ILE A 7 5.53 -2.83 0.46
N PHE A 8 4.23 -2.63 0.27
CA PHE A 8 3.58 -2.95 -1.00
C PHE A 8 3.59 -1.74 -1.94
N THR A 9 3.98 -1.97 -3.19
CA THR A 9 3.94 -0.95 -4.24
C THR A 9 3.29 -1.49 -5.50
N GLY A 10 2.51 -0.67 -6.18
CA GLY A 10 1.83 -1.03 -7.42
C GLY A 10 0.55 -0.23 -7.61
N LEU A 11 0.11 -0.10 -8.85
CA LEU A 11 -1.08 0.66 -9.24
C LEU A 11 -2.38 0.02 -8.71
N PRO A 12 -3.50 0.77 -8.61
CA PRO A 12 -4.80 0.18 -8.36
C PRO A 12 -5.11 -0.93 -9.38
N GLY A 13 -5.82 -1.99 -8.96
CA GLY A 13 -6.10 -3.13 -9.82
C GLY A 13 -5.00 -4.21 -9.88
N THR A 14 -3.80 -3.97 -9.33
CA THR A 14 -2.71 -4.97 -9.31
C THR A 14 -2.85 -6.06 -8.23
N GLY A 15 -4.02 -6.22 -7.61
CA GLY A 15 -4.26 -7.32 -6.65
C GLY A 15 -3.61 -7.17 -5.26
N LYS A 16 -2.88 -6.08 -4.98
CA LYS A 16 -2.21 -5.80 -3.69
C LYS A 16 -3.06 -6.13 -2.47
N THR A 17 -4.25 -5.54 -2.35
CA THR A 17 -5.10 -5.67 -1.16
C THR A 17 -5.59 -7.10 -0.96
N THR A 18 -5.88 -7.83 -2.04
CA THR A 18 -6.23 -9.24 -1.99
C THR A 18 -5.05 -10.06 -1.45
N TYR A 19 -3.86 -9.84 -2.01
CA TYR A 19 -2.65 -10.51 -1.55
C TYR A 19 -2.29 -10.15 -0.10
N ALA A 20 -2.46 -8.89 0.29
CA ALA A 20 -2.18 -8.38 1.63
C ALA A 20 -3.02 -9.10 2.69
N LYS A 21 -4.30 -9.35 2.40
CA LYS A 21 -5.21 -10.12 3.26
C LYS A 21 -4.74 -11.56 3.44
N THR A 22 -4.35 -12.23 2.35
CA THR A 22 -3.80 -13.60 2.40
C THR A 22 -2.50 -13.64 3.20
N LEU A 23 -1.55 -12.75 2.87
CA LEU A 23 -0.26 -12.68 3.56
C LEU A 23 -0.42 -12.39 5.07
N ALA A 24 -1.37 -11.53 5.45
CA ALA A 24 -1.66 -11.23 6.85
C ALA A 24 -2.11 -12.48 7.62
N VAL A 25 -2.93 -13.33 7.01
CA VAL A 25 -3.37 -14.60 7.61
C VAL A 25 -2.19 -15.56 7.74
N ASP A 26 -1.42 -15.75 6.68
CA ASP A 26 -0.33 -16.73 6.63
C ASP A 26 0.84 -16.39 7.55
N THR A 27 1.08 -15.08 7.77
CA THR A 27 2.22 -14.59 8.55
C THR A 27 1.84 -14.05 9.93
N HIS A 28 0.55 -14.00 10.23
CA HIS A 28 -0.01 -13.28 11.40
C HIS A 28 0.44 -11.81 11.48
N ALA A 29 0.77 -11.20 10.34
CA ALA A 29 1.19 -9.81 10.29
C ALA A 29 0.00 -8.86 10.48
N LYS A 30 0.25 -7.73 11.13
CA LYS A 30 -0.72 -6.63 11.18
C LYS A 30 -0.77 -5.93 9.82
N LEU A 31 -1.93 -5.95 9.18
CA LEU A 31 -2.21 -5.21 7.96
C LEU A 31 -2.65 -3.77 8.26
N PHE A 32 -1.97 -2.81 7.67
CA PHE A 32 -2.44 -1.43 7.50
C PHE A 32 -2.74 -1.17 6.03
N SER A 33 -3.99 -0.83 5.73
CA SER A 33 -4.42 -0.36 4.41
C SER A 33 -4.68 1.13 4.51
N LEU A 34 -4.02 1.94 3.67
CA LEU A 34 -4.13 3.39 3.78
C LEU A 34 -5.56 3.84 3.53
N ASP A 35 -6.20 3.33 2.48
CA ASP A 35 -7.59 3.61 2.13
C ASP A 35 -8.55 3.28 3.29
N SER A 36 -8.36 2.12 3.93
CA SER A 36 -9.20 1.72 5.08
C SER A 36 -9.00 2.63 6.30
N GLU A 37 -7.76 3.02 6.60
CA GLU A 37 -7.46 3.91 7.74
C GLU A 37 -7.90 5.35 7.48
N MET A 38 -7.79 5.83 6.24
CA MET A 38 -8.35 7.12 5.84
C MET A 38 -9.87 7.12 5.91
N HIS A 39 -10.54 6.09 5.39
CA HIS A 39 -12.00 5.99 5.44
C HIS A 39 -12.51 5.94 6.89
N LYS A 40 -11.84 5.22 7.79
CA LYS A 40 -12.19 5.23 9.23
C LYS A 40 -12.06 6.61 9.87
N ARG A 41 -11.06 7.40 9.46
CA ARG A 41 -10.76 8.71 10.07
C ARG A 41 -11.61 9.84 9.50
N TYR A 42 -11.81 9.85 8.18
CA TYR A 42 -12.42 10.96 7.46
C TYR A 42 -13.80 10.63 6.88
N GLY A 43 -14.19 9.34 6.84
CA GLY A 43 -15.40 8.91 6.13
C GLY A 43 -15.35 9.36 4.67
N ASP A 44 -16.43 9.95 4.20
CA ASP A 44 -16.56 10.52 2.85
C ASP A 44 -16.19 12.02 2.79
N ASP A 45 -15.59 12.58 3.85
CA ASP A 45 -15.21 14.00 3.91
C ASP A 45 -14.10 14.32 2.90
N ASP A 46 -14.46 15.10 1.88
CA ASP A 46 -13.60 15.54 0.79
C ASP A 46 -13.06 16.98 0.97
N HIS A 47 -13.32 17.62 2.10
CA HIS A 47 -12.95 19.01 2.34
C HIS A 47 -11.43 19.24 2.51
N VAL A 48 -10.69 18.17 2.81
CA VAL A 48 -9.22 18.19 2.92
C VAL A 48 -8.61 17.48 1.73
N ASP A 49 -7.57 18.09 1.17
CA ASP A 49 -6.78 17.51 0.08
C ASP A 49 -6.33 16.07 0.40
N LEU A 50 -6.42 15.18 -0.59
CA LEU A 50 -6.12 13.76 -0.43
C LEU A 50 -4.67 13.52 0.01
N GLU A 51 -3.70 14.26 -0.55
CA GLU A 51 -2.29 14.09 -0.21
C GLU A 51 -2.02 14.49 1.24
N ILE A 52 -2.72 15.54 1.72
CA ILE A 52 -2.66 15.96 3.12
C ILE A 52 -3.24 14.88 4.04
N ARG A 53 -4.40 14.30 3.70
CA ARG A 53 -5.05 13.23 4.46
C ARG A 53 -4.19 11.95 4.50
N GLU A 54 -3.61 11.57 3.37
CA GLU A 54 -2.69 10.43 3.29
C GLU A 54 -1.48 10.64 4.18
N GLN A 55 -0.81 11.80 4.08
CA GLN A 55 0.39 12.09 4.84
C GLN A 55 0.11 12.14 6.34
N ALA A 56 -0.98 12.81 6.76
CA ALA A 56 -1.39 12.85 8.16
C ALA A 56 -1.69 11.44 8.71
N THR A 57 -2.38 10.61 7.93
CA THR A 57 -2.67 9.21 8.30
C THR A 57 -1.40 8.38 8.45
N LYS A 58 -0.45 8.50 7.50
CA LYS A 58 0.85 7.82 7.55
C LYS A 58 1.65 8.21 8.79
N ASP A 59 1.67 9.50 9.14
CA ASP A 59 2.41 10.01 10.29
C ASP A 59 1.80 9.59 11.62
N GLU A 60 0.46 9.52 11.71
CA GLU A 60 -0.24 9.05 12.91
C GLU A 60 -0.07 7.55 13.15
N LEU A 61 -0.04 6.74 12.09
CA LEU A 61 0.14 5.29 12.19
C LEU A 61 1.60 4.88 12.46
N LEU A 62 2.56 5.76 12.14
CA LEU A 62 3.99 5.42 12.22
C LEU A 62 4.43 4.94 13.61
N PRO A 63 4.08 5.59 14.74
CA PRO A 63 4.44 5.10 16.06
C PRO A 63 3.91 3.69 16.38
N GLU A 64 2.68 3.37 15.96
CA GLU A 64 2.10 2.03 16.15
C GLU A 64 2.88 0.99 15.33
N ILE A 65 3.17 1.29 14.06
CA ILE A 65 3.97 0.43 13.17
C ILE A 65 5.33 0.12 13.81
N GLN A 66 6.03 1.15 14.30
CA GLN A 66 7.34 0.98 14.94
C GLN A 66 7.25 0.15 16.24
N SER A 67 6.20 0.35 17.03
CA SER A 67 5.95 -0.40 18.26
C SER A 67 5.71 -1.88 17.98
N LEU A 68 4.84 -2.20 17.01
CA LEU A 68 4.53 -3.57 16.60
C LEU A 68 5.77 -4.31 16.08
N LEU A 69 6.55 -3.66 15.21
CA LEU A 69 7.79 -4.23 14.69
C LEU A 69 8.78 -4.53 15.82
N SER A 70 8.97 -3.58 16.74
CA SER A 70 9.86 -3.74 17.90
C SER A 70 9.40 -4.84 18.86
N ALA A 71 8.08 -5.06 18.96
CA ALA A 71 7.48 -6.13 19.74
C ALA A 71 7.52 -7.51 19.05
N GLY A 72 8.09 -7.60 17.85
CA GLY A 72 8.21 -8.85 17.10
C GLY A 72 6.99 -9.22 16.26
N THR A 73 6.06 -8.29 16.04
CA THR A 73 4.92 -8.47 15.13
C THR A 73 5.28 -7.97 13.74
N SER A 74 5.15 -8.81 12.72
CA SER A 74 5.32 -8.39 11.32
C SER A 74 4.22 -7.41 10.91
N VAL A 75 4.54 -6.51 10.00
CA VAL A 75 3.60 -5.46 9.54
C VAL A 75 3.56 -5.44 8.02
N ILE A 76 2.35 -5.36 7.46
CA ILE A 76 2.11 -5.15 6.03
C ILE A 76 1.55 -3.75 5.83
N LEU A 77 2.20 -2.98 4.95
CA LEU A 77 1.75 -1.65 4.55
C LEU A 77 1.22 -1.70 3.11
N ASP A 78 -0.11 -1.87 2.98
CA ASP A 78 -0.83 -1.80 1.70
C ASP A 78 -1.21 -0.35 1.39
N TYR A 79 -0.18 0.47 1.15
CA TYR A 79 -0.32 1.91 0.86
C TYR A 79 -0.10 2.23 -0.62
N GLY A 80 0.30 1.25 -1.43
CA GLY A 80 0.61 1.42 -2.85
C GLY A 80 1.92 2.15 -3.18
N PHE A 81 2.55 2.82 -2.20
CA PHE A 81 3.86 3.50 -2.25
C PHE A 81 4.35 3.86 -3.66
N TYR A 82 3.91 5.01 -4.16
CA TYR A 82 4.16 5.44 -5.53
C TYR A 82 5.59 5.91 -5.75
N LYS A 83 6.18 6.55 -4.74
CA LYS A 83 7.46 7.24 -4.84
C LYS A 83 8.60 6.42 -4.26
N GLN A 84 9.72 6.35 -4.97
CA GLN A 84 10.94 5.67 -4.49
C GLN A 84 11.37 6.23 -3.14
N LYS A 85 11.31 7.56 -2.98
CA LYS A 85 11.66 8.24 -1.72
C LYS A 85 10.81 7.76 -0.54
N GLU A 86 9.53 7.47 -0.74
CA GLU A 86 8.68 6.95 0.34
C GLU A 86 9.02 5.50 0.66
N ARG A 87 9.25 4.65 -0.34
CA ARG A 87 9.67 3.25 -0.10
C ARG A 87 10.98 3.19 0.70
N GLU A 88 11.96 4.01 0.31
CA GLU A 88 13.24 4.10 1.00
C GLU A 88 13.08 4.64 2.44
N LYS A 89 12.20 5.62 2.69
CA LYS A 89 11.87 6.09 4.05
C LYS A 89 11.43 4.92 4.95
N TYR A 90 10.49 4.09 4.49
CA TYR A 90 9.99 2.97 5.31
C TYR A 90 10.99 1.83 5.47
N LYS A 91 11.82 1.59 4.45
CA LYS A 91 12.96 0.67 4.55
C LYS A 91 13.96 1.13 5.62
N GLN A 92 14.32 2.41 5.65
CA GLN A 92 15.21 2.99 6.66
C GLN A 92 14.62 2.91 8.07
N ILE A 93 13.30 3.05 8.22
CA ILE A 93 12.61 2.85 9.50
C ILE A 93 12.79 1.40 10.00
N ALA A 94 12.58 0.41 9.13
CA ALA A 94 12.80 -0.99 9.48
C ALA A 94 14.27 -1.29 9.84
N GLU A 95 15.21 -0.74 9.07
CA GLU A 95 16.65 -0.86 9.34
C GLU A 95 17.02 -0.27 10.71
N HIS A 96 16.50 0.91 11.05
CA HIS A 96 16.75 1.55 12.35
C HIS A 96 16.23 0.73 13.54
N ILE A 97 15.12 0.01 13.36
CA ILE A 97 14.57 -0.91 14.36
C ILE A 97 15.35 -2.25 14.41
N GLY A 98 16.15 -2.54 13.39
CA GLY A 98 16.88 -3.80 13.25
C GLY A 98 16.01 -4.95 12.77
N VAL A 99 14.97 -4.67 11.98
CA VAL A 99 14.09 -5.69 11.37
C VAL A 99 14.24 -5.70 9.84
N PRO A 100 14.14 -6.87 9.19
CA PRO A 100 14.13 -6.95 7.74
C PRO A 100 12.91 -6.22 7.14
N SER A 101 13.11 -5.63 5.97
CA SER A 101 12.03 -5.10 5.13
C SER A 101 12.02 -5.76 3.76
N ARG A 102 10.82 -5.98 3.20
CA ARG A 102 10.62 -6.49 1.84
C ARG A 102 9.74 -5.53 1.05
N ILE A 103 10.27 -4.98 -0.04
CA ILE A 103 9.46 -4.22 -0.99
C ILE A 103 8.86 -5.21 -1.98
N MET A 104 7.53 -5.27 -2.03
CA MET A 104 6.77 -6.18 -2.88
C MET A 104 6.11 -5.37 -3.99
N TYR A 105 6.56 -5.58 -5.23
CA TYR A 105 6.10 -4.87 -6.41
C TYR A 105 5.05 -5.70 -7.14
N PHE A 106 3.85 -5.14 -7.24
CA PHE A 106 2.70 -5.75 -7.90
C PHE A 106 2.49 -5.10 -9.26
N ALA A 107 2.70 -5.88 -10.32
CA ALA A 107 2.54 -5.44 -11.70
C ALA A 107 1.42 -6.21 -12.39
N ALA A 108 0.70 -5.54 -13.28
CA ALA A 108 -0.22 -6.19 -14.21
C ALA A 108 -0.30 -5.35 -15.51
N PRO A 109 -0.62 -5.97 -16.66
CA PRO A 109 -0.84 -5.24 -17.91
C PRO A 109 -1.94 -4.19 -17.77
N TYR A 110 -1.81 -3.10 -18.52
CA TYR A 110 -2.77 -1.98 -18.49
C TYR A 110 -4.22 -2.44 -18.73
N GLU A 111 -4.43 -3.32 -19.70
CA GLU A 111 -5.73 -3.88 -20.03
C GLU A 111 -6.32 -4.68 -18.85
N THR A 112 -5.47 -5.41 -18.11
CA THR A 112 -5.87 -6.13 -16.91
C THR A 112 -6.23 -5.17 -15.78
N LEU A 113 -5.51 -4.06 -15.61
CA LEU A 113 -5.86 -3.03 -14.63
C LEU A 113 -7.24 -2.45 -14.93
N LEU A 114 -7.49 -2.04 -16.18
CA LEU A 114 -8.77 -1.50 -16.60
C LEU A 114 -9.92 -2.49 -16.38
N GLU A 115 -9.73 -3.76 -16.74
CA GLU A 115 -10.76 -4.79 -16.53
C GLU A 115 -11.07 -4.97 -15.03
N ARG A 116 -10.03 -5.10 -14.19
CA ARG A 116 -10.19 -5.32 -12.75
C ARG A 116 -10.80 -4.11 -12.04
N ILE A 117 -10.34 -2.91 -12.40
CA ILE A 117 -10.87 -1.65 -11.86
C ILE A 117 -12.33 -1.47 -12.30
N GLY A 118 -12.65 -1.74 -13.57
CA GLY A 118 -14.02 -1.67 -14.08
C GLY A 118 -14.97 -2.56 -13.29
N LYS A 119 -14.60 -3.82 -13.06
CA LYS A 119 -15.37 -4.74 -12.21
C LYS A 119 -15.54 -4.21 -10.79
N ARG A 120 -14.48 -3.66 -10.19
CA ARG A 120 -14.53 -3.09 -8.83
C ARG A 120 -15.41 -1.85 -8.75
N ASN A 121 -15.47 -1.04 -9.79
CA ASN A 121 -16.34 0.15 -9.83
C ASN A 121 -17.84 -0.22 -9.81
N GLU A 122 -18.20 -1.46 -10.16
CA GLU A 122 -19.57 -1.97 -10.08
C GLU A 122 -19.92 -2.52 -8.68
N GLU A 123 -18.95 -2.64 -7.77
CA GLU A 123 -19.18 -3.12 -6.40
C GLU A 123 -19.79 -2.02 -5.52
N GLU A 124 -20.87 -2.34 -4.79
CA GLU A 124 -21.58 -1.37 -3.92
C GLU A 124 -20.70 -0.80 -2.80
N ASP A 125 -19.74 -1.58 -2.32
CA ASP A 125 -18.81 -1.19 -1.24
C ASP A 125 -17.54 -0.49 -1.76
N ASN A 126 -17.45 -0.18 -3.06
CA ASN A 126 -16.27 0.48 -3.61
C ASN A 126 -16.26 1.98 -3.28
N ILE A 127 -15.35 2.36 -2.39
CA ILE A 127 -15.15 3.74 -1.94
C ILE A 127 -14.39 4.63 -2.94
N HIS A 128 -13.75 4.04 -3.97
CA HIS A 128 -12.92 4.78 -4.92
C HIS A 128 -13.25 4.40 -6.37
N HIS A 129 -14.05 5.23 -7.04
CA HIS A 129 -14.30 5.09 -8.47
C HIS A 129 -13.08 5.56 -9.27
N ILE A 130 -12.45 4.64 -10.01
CA ILE A 130 -11.30 4.94 -10.86
C ILE A 130 -11.69 4.63 -12.30
N ASP A 131 -11.80 5.64 -13.14
CA ASP A 131 -11.97 5.44 -14.58
C ASP A 131 -10.61 5.38 -15.30
N LYS A 132 -10.66 5.27 -16.63
CA LYS A 132 -9.47 5.23 -17.47
C LYS A 132 -8.60 6.50 -17.33
N GLU A 133 -9.23 7.68 -17.28
CA GLU A 133 -8.51 8.95 -17.24
C GLU A 133 -7.77 9.10 -15.90
N ILE A 134 -8.42 8.72 -14.79
CA ILE A 134 -7.80 8.67 -13.48
C ILE A 134 -6.66 7.65 -13.47
N LEU A 135 -6.86 6.44 -14.03
CA LEU A 135 -5.80 5.44 -14.09
C LEU A 135 -4.56 5.94 -14.86
N ASP A 136 -4.76 6.62 -15.99
CA ASP A 136 -3.67 7.20 -16.78
C ASP A 136 -2.87 8.23 -15.95
N ILE A 137 -3.56 9.10 -15.20
CA ILE A 137 -2.93 10.07 -14.28
C ILE A 137 -2.13 9.35 -13.17
N LEU A 138 -2.68 8.27 -12.61
CA LEU A 138 -1.99 7.49 -11.58
C LEU A 138 -0.74 6.81 -12.12
N ILE A 139 -0.77 6.30 -13.35
CA ILE A 139 0.39 5.73 -14.04
C ILE A 139 1.49 6.79 -14.20
N GLU A 140 1.16 7.99 -14.67
CA GLU A 140 2.14 9.07 -14.83
C GLU A 140 2.81 9.48 -13.52
N ARG A 141 2.09 9.38 -12.40
CA ARG A 141 2.61 9.70 -11.06
C ARG A 141 3.46 8.58 -10.46
N TYR A 142 3.32 7.35 -10.94
CA TYR A 142 3.92 6.15 -10.35
C TYR A 142 5.39 5.98 -10.76
N GLU A 143 6.29 5.82 -9.77
CA GLU A 143 7.69 5.50 -10.02
C GLU A 143 7.91 4.00 -9.91
N ILE A 144 8.01 3.35 -11.08
CA ILE A 144 8.28 1.91 -11.19
C ILE A 144 9.63 1.61 -10.48
N PRO A 145 9.69 0.61 -9.59
CA PRO A 145 10.87 0.34 -8.78
C PRO A 145 11.96 -0.45 -9.54
N GLU A 146 12.30 -0.06 -10.77
CA GLU A 146 13.26 -0.81 -11.62
C GLU A 146 14.70 -0.80 -11.07
N SER A 147 15.05 0.22 -10.29
CA SER A 147 16.39 0.39 -9.70
C SER A 147 16.49 -0.12 -8.25
N GLU A 148 15.40 -0.65 -7.71
CA GLU A 148 15.32 -1.12 -6.31
C GLU A 148 15.35 -2.66 -6.26
N SER A 149 15.89 -3.20 -5.16
CA SER A 149 15.74 -4.63 -4.88
C SER A 149 14.31 -4.90 -4.41
N VAL A 150 13.48 -5.39 -5.32
CA VAL A 150 12.07 -5.70 -5.07
C VAL A 150 11.74 -7.16 -5.34
N GLU A 151 10.75 -7.66 -4.62
CA GLU A 151 10.11 -8.92 -4.91
C GLU A 151 8.93 -8.68 -5.85
N ILE A 152 9.01 -9.21 -7.07
CA ILE A 152 7.94 -9.08 -8.06
C ILE A 152 6.85 -10.10 -7.73
N ILE A 153 5.62 -9.62 -7.59
CA ILE A 153 4.44 -10.43 -7.29
C ILE A 153 3.49 -10.40 -8.49
N GLU A 154 3.26 -11.58 -9.05
CA GLU A 154 2.26 -11.81 -10.10
C GLU A 154 0.92 -12.15 -9.44
N THR A 155 -0.17 -11.48 -9.86
CA THR A 155 -1.53 -11.63 -9.29
C THR A 155 -2.60 -11.73 -10.35
#